data_AF-A0A0C2NP74-F1
#
_entry.id   AF-A0A0C2NP74-F1
#
_cell.length_a   1.000
_cell.length_b   1.000
_cell.length_c   1.000
_cell.angle_alpha   90.00
_cell.angle_beta   90.00
_cell.angle_gamma   90.00
#
_symmetry.space_group_name_H-M   'P 1'
#
loop_
_entity.id
_entity.type
_entity.pdbx_description
1 polymer ?
#
loop_
_entity_poly.entity_id
_entity_poly.type
_entity_poly.pdbx_seq_one_letter_code
_entity_poly.pdbx_strand_id
1 'polypeptide(L)'
;MKLKNSVGAWIAILAISLTLFGCKSSYELTEEDVTFERHTGTITHYHAEFKNITIPDELMGVAVTSIGAEAFYNHELTHVNIPSSVVHIGPQAFRQNRLTAIAIPESISRIEENAFSKNLLTHVTIPSSLSIIEKKTFAYNQLTSVTIPNSVTIIGPLAFVENKLIHVVIPPSVESIEQKAFAYNNLTSLVVPDTVRNIGLGAFLDNKITSLTLSQSLLTLPSRVFAANKLTYVAIPNSVTRIREEAFFGNQLKAMVIPDGVVRIGPKAFANNKLTSVELPEDLEVIAKSAFSNNQLTHVTIPNSVARIETGAFSCNQLTKVVLPSAFNGLERLAFDQRTLLEQQEKVTRAIQ
;
A
#
# COMPACT_ATOMS: atom_id res chain seq x y z
N MET A 1 19.83 40.59 -15.56
CA MET A 1 18.64 40.35 -14.71
C MET A 1 18.77 38.94 -14.13
N LYS A 2 19.35 38.82 -12.94
CA LYS A 2 19.63 37.53 -12.26
C LYS A 2 18.42 37.18 -11.39
N LEU A 3 17.72 36.08 -11.69
CA LEU A 3 16.74 35.49 -10.79
C LEU A 3 17.38 34.27 -10.12
N LYS A 4 17.80 34.48 -8.87
CA LYS A 4 17.95 33.43 -7.87
C LYS A 4 16.54 32.99 -7.49
N ASN A 5 16.22 31.70 -7.60
CA ASN A 5 15.10 31.11 -6.86
C ASN A 5 15.62 29.91 -6.08
N SER A 6 15.63 30.09 -4.76
CA SER A 6 15.91 29.10 -3.74
C SER A 6 14.79 28.06 -3.68
N VAL A 7 15.15 26.78 -3.75
CA VAL A 7 14.27 25.70 -3.29
C VAL A 7 14.97 25.06 -2.10
N GLY A 8 14.63 25.58 -0.93
CA GLY A 8 15.05 25.08 0.37
C GLY A 8 13.91 25.30 1.34
N ALA A 9 12.81 24.57 1.15
CA ALA A 9 11.71 24.54 2.10
C ALA A 9 11.95 23.38 3.07
N TRP A 10 12.70 23.66 4.13
CA TRP A 10 12.72 22.83 5.33
C TRP A 10 11.34 22.91 5.97
N ILE A 11 10.58 21.82 5.96
CA ILE A 11 9.38 21.69 6.79
C ILE A 11 9.89 21.37 8.20
N ALA A 12 10.15 22.42 8.98
CA ALA A 12 10.28 22.31 10.42
C ALA A 12 8.89 22.03 10.99
N ILE A 13 8.58 20.76 11.24
CA ILE A 13 7.41 20.38 12.04
C ILE A 13 7.74 20.75 13.48
N LEU A 14 7.15 21.85 13.95
CA LEU A 14 7.13 22.19 15.36
C LEU A 14 6.53 20.99 16.12
N ALA A 15 7.29 20.44 17.06
CA ALA A 15 6.72 19.72 18.19
C ALA A 15 5.86 20.72 18.96
N ILE A 16 4.57 20.80 18.61
CA ILE A 16 3.59 21.53 19.41
C ILE A 16 3.45 20.74 20.70
N SER A 17 4.08 21.23 21.77
CA SER A 17 3.71 20.82 23.12
C SER A 17 2.24 21.14 23.29
N LEU A 18 1.43 20.11 23.47
CA LEU A 18 -0.01 20.20 23.60
C LEU A 18 -0.35 20.82 24.96
N THR A 19 -0.29 22.14 25.06
CA THR A 19 -0.83 22.90 26.19
C THR A 19 -1.68 24.03 25.66
N LEU A 20 -2.86 23.73 25.12
CA LEU A 20 -3.98 24.70 24.95
C LEU A 20 -5.21 24.06 24.28
N PHE A 21 -5.84 23.09 24.93
CA PHE A 21 -7.29 22.86 24.85
C PHE A 21 -7.72 22.34 26.23
N GLY A 22 -8.84 22.87 26.76
CA GLY A 22 -9.26 22.73 28.17
C GLY A 22 -8.91 21.40 28.81
N CYS A 23 -8.03 21.45 29.81
CA CYS A 23 -7.50 20.31 30.54
C CYS A 23 -8.65 19.60 31.29
N LYS A 24 -9.24 18.58 30.68
CA LYS A 24 -9.66 17.43 31.49
C LYS A 24 -8.36 16.75 31.89
N SER A 25 -7.93 16.96 33.14
CA SER A 25 -6.77 16.30 33.71
C SER A 25 -6.86 14.79 33.42
N SER A 26 -5.83 14.23 32.79
CA SER A 26 -5.68 12.79 32.66
C SER A 26 -5.58 12.16 34.05
N TYR A 27 -6.22 11.02 34.26
CA TYR A 27 -6.06 10.25 35.50
C TYR A 27 -4.74 9.47 35.43
N GLU A 28 -3.84 9.70 36.39
CA GLU A 28 -2.60 8.94 36.50
C GLU A 28 -2.88 7.58 37.13
N LEU A 29 -2.49 6.50 36.46
CA LEU A 29 -2.74 5.13 36.91
C LEU A 29 -1.98 4.83 38.21
N THR A 30 -2.61 4.05 39.07
CA THR A 30 -2.06 3.51 40.30
C THR A 30 -1.95 1.98 40.23
N GLU A 31 -1.39 1.35 41.26
CA GLU A 31 -1.30 -0.11 41.35
C GLU A 31 -2.67 -0.80 41.49
N GLU A 32 -3.72 -0.07 41.86
CA GLU A 32 -5.09 -0.60 41.93
C GLU A 32 -5.75 -0.71 40.56
N ASP A 33 -5.30 0.09 39.58
CA ASP A 33 -5.92 0.20 38.26
C ASP A 33 -5.44 -0.87 37.26
N VAL A 34 -4.33 -1.55 37.57
CA VAL A 34 -3.64 -2.45 36.63
C VAL A 34 -3.06 -3.69 37.29
N THR A 35 -2.95 -4.78 36.52
CA THR A 35 -2.02 -5.87 36.84
C THR A 35 -0.62 -5.48 36.37
N PHE A 36 0.35 -5.45 37.29
CA PHE A 36 1.74 -5.07 37.01
C PHE A 36 2.75 -6.15 37.41
N GLU A 37 3.54 -6.62 36.44
CA GLU A 37 4.61 -7.58 36.66
C GLU A 37 5.92 -6.89 37.05
N ARG A 38 6.20 -6.83 38.36
CA ARG A 38 7.41 -6.19 38.92
C ARG A 38 8.73 -6.70 38.35
N HIS A 39 8.83 -7.98 37.97
CA HIS A 39 10.09 -8.56 37.46
C HIS A 39 10.46 -8.03 36.07
N THR A 40 9.46 -7.67 35.27
CA THR A 40 9.64 -7.23 33.87
C THR A 40 9.31 -5.75 33.69
N GLY A 41 8.68 -5.09 34.67
CA GLY A 41 8.18 -3.73 34.53
C GLY A 41 7.02 -3.64 33.54
N THR A 42 6.20 -4.70 33.43
CA THR A 42 5.14 -4.81 32.42
C THR A 42 3.75 -4.59 33.01
N ILE A 43 2.96 -3.69 32.43
CA ILE A 43 1.50 -3.65 32.66
C ILE A 43 0.86 -4.72 31.79
N THR A 44 0.20 -5.72 32.38
CA THR A 44 -0.40 -6.85 31.65
C THR A 44 -1.91 -6.76 31.54
N HIS A 45 -2.57 -5.96 32.38
CA HIS A 45 -4.01 -5.74 32.31
C HIS A 45 -4.40 -4.41 32.94
N TYR A 46 -5.40 -3.75 32.37
CA TYR A 46 -6.04 -2.55 32.91
C TYR A 46 -7.45 -2.91 33.38
N HIS A 47 -7.80 -2.55 34.61
CA HIS A 47 -9.07 -2.91 35.26
C HIS A 47 -9.96 -1.71 35.56
N ALA A 48 -9.43 -0.48 35.45
CA ALA A 48 -10.19 0.72 35.79
C ALA A 48 -11.08 1.23 34.64
N GLU A 49 -11.93 2.20 34.98
CA GLU A 49 -12.95 2.73 34.06
C GLU A 49 -12.58 4.09 33.45
N PHE A 50 -11.42 4.65 33.81
CA PHE A 50 -10.97 5.93 33.27
C PHE A 50 -10.70 5.83 31.77
N LYS A 51 -11.13 6.85 31.02
CA LYS A 51 -10.99 6.89 29.54
C LYS A 51 -9.90 7.88 29.08
N ASN A 52 -9.39 8.72 29.97
CA ASN A 52 -8.26 9.61 29.74
C ASN A 52 -7.23 9.31 30.83
N ILE A 53 -6.18 8.60 30.46
CA ILE A 53 -5.22 8.03 31.41
C ILE A 53 -3.79 8.49 31.13
N THR A 54 -2.98 8.52 32.18
CA THR A 54 -1.53 8.66 32.13
C THR A 54 -0.92 7.43 32.78
N ILE A 55 -0.09 6.71 32.04
CA ILE A 55 0.72 5.63 32.60
C ILE A 55 1.91 6.30 33.32
N PRO A 56 2.14 6.04 34.61
CA PRO A 56 3.27 6.64 35.33
C PRO A 56 4.60 6.01 34.91
N ASP A 57 5.70 6.73 35.08
CA ASP A 57 7.05 6.20 34.82
C ASP A 57 7.40 5.00 35.72
N GLU A 58 6.81 4.94 36.91
CA GLU A 58 7.01 3.87 37.89
C GLU A 58 5.69 3.42 38.50
N LEU A 59 5.54 2.11 38.69
CA LEU A 59 4.54 1.51 39.54
C LEU A 59 5.26 0.72 40.61
N MET A 60 4.79 0.78 41.85
CA MET A 60 5.29 -0.13 42.88
C MET A 60 6.82 0.00 43.17
N GLY A 61 7.41 1.16 42.83
CA GLY A 61 8.85 1.42 42.92
C GLY A 61 9.69 0.75 41.82
N VAL A 62 9.06 0.33 40.72
CA VAL A 62 9.70 -0.28 39.55
C VAL A 62 9.27 0.49 38.30
N ALA A 63 10.23 0.79 37.44
CA ALA A 63 9.96 1.45 36.17
C ALA A 63 8.97 0.66 35.30
N VAL A 64 7.98 1.35 34.74
CA VAL A 64 7.09 0.80 33.72
C VAL A 64 7.82 0.83 32.39
N THR A 65 8.34 -0.32 31.96
CA THR A 65 9.16 -0.43 30.75
C THR A 65 8.41 -1.08 29.59
N SER A 66 7.29 -1.74 29.87
CA SER A 66 6.57 -2.53 28.87
C SER A 66 5.06 -2.48 29.08
N ILE A 67 4.33 -2.51 27.96
CA ILE A 67 2.88 -2.67 27.92
C ILE A 67 2.61 -4.01 27.27
N GLY A 68 2.02 -4.93 28.04
CA GLY A 68 1.81 -6.32 27.65
C GLY A 68 0.76 -6.49 26.56
N ALA A 69 0.65 -7.73 26.08
CA ALA A 69 -0.37 -8.12 25.11
C ALA A 69 -1.77 -7.80 25.65
N GLU A 70 -2.60 -7.14 24.84
CA GLU A 70 -3.99 -6.80 25.16
C GLU A 70 -4.19 -5.98 26.45
N ALA A 71 -3.14 -5.41 27.04
CA ALA A 71 -3.19 -4.77 28.36
C ALA A 71 -4.24 -3.67 28.49
N PHE A 72 -4.51 -2.93 27.41
CA PHE A 72 -5.53 -1.89 27.31
C PHE A 72 -6.51 -2.15 26.15
N TYR A 73 -6.79 -3.42 25.84
CA TYR A 73 -7.69 -3.81 24.76
C TYR A 73 -9.15 -3.44 25.08
N ASN A 74 -9.82 -2.70 24.19
CA ASN A 74 -11.27 -2.46 24.25
C ASN A 74 -11.80 -1.79 25.54
N HIS A 75 -11.13 -0.74 26.01
CA HIS A 75 -11.55 0.01 27.22
C HIS A 75 -12.22 1.36 26.92
N GLU A 76 -12.52 1.64 25.65
CA GLU A 76 -13.06 2.95 25.19
C GLU A 76 -12.13 4.14 25.52
N LEU A 77 -10.82 3.90 25.65
CA LEU A 77 -9.85 4.95 25.94
C LEU A 77 -9.89 6.01 24.84
N THR A 78 -9.93 7.27 25.25
CA THR A 78 -9.95 8.45 24.37
C THR A 78 -8.60 9.15 24.32
N HIS A 79 -7.80 9.00 25.38
CA HIS A 79 -6.44 9.53 25.47
C HIS A 79 -5.59 8.65 26.38
N VAL A 80 -4.32 8.46 26.01
CA VAL A 80 -3.31 7.76 26.80
C VAL A 80 -2.02 8.55 26.68
N ASN A 81 -1.45 8.96 27.82
CA ASN A 81 -0.08 9.43 27.88
C ASN A 81 0.85 8.25 28.22
N ILE A 82 1.80 7.96 27.34
CA ILE A 82 2.79 6.88 27.51
C ILE A 82 4.10 7.52 27.98
N PRO A 83 4.66 7.08 29.14
CA PRO A 83 5.88 7.64 29.69
C PRO A 83 7.11 7.23 28.87
N SER A 84 8.18 8.02 29.01
CA SER A 84 9.46 7.76 28.32
C SER A 84 10.22 6.54 28.87
N SER A 85 9.81 6.02 30.04
CA SER A 85 10.31 4.76 30.58
C SER A 85 9.91 3.53 29.74
N VAL A 86 8.82 3.63 28.97
CA VAL A 86 8.31 2.51 28.15
C VAL A 86 9.18 2.33 26.90
N VAL A 87 9.65 1.10 26.70
CA VAL A 87 10.47 0.68 25.56
C VAL A 87 9.74 -0.32 24.64
N HIS A 88 8.67 -0.96 25.13
CA HIS A 88 7.96 -2.02 24.42
C HIS A 88 6.44 -1.90 24.52
N ILE A 89 5.74 -2.06 23.39
CA ILE A 89 4.28 -2.19 23.32
C ILE A 89 3.94 -3.52 22.64
N GLY A 90 3.27 -4.39 23.39
CA GLY A 90 2.92 -5.74 22.99
C GLY A 90 1.71 -5.83 22.03
N PRO A 91 1.36 -7.05 21.58
CA PRO A 91 0.31 -7.30 20.61
C PRO A 91 -1.02 -6.75 21.09
N GLN A 92 -1.74 -6.05 20.20
CA GLN A 92 -3.08 -5.55 20.48
C GLN A 92 -3.21 -4.65 21.73
N ALA A 93 -2.11 -4.16 22.31
CA ALA A 93 -2.09 -3.47 23.60
C ALA A 93 -3.16 -2.37 23.72
N PHE A 94 -3.34 -1.54 22.69
CA PHE A 94 -4.34 -0.45 22.66
C PHE A 94 -5.42 -0.67 21.59
N ARG A 95 -5.64 -1.91 21.15
CA ARG A 95 -6.59 -2.19 20.09
C ARG A 95 -8.03 -1.93 20.53
N GLN A 96 -8.86 -1.48 19.58
CA GLN A 96 -10.32 -1.30 19.78
C GLN A 96 -10.67 -0.25 20.84
N ASN A 97 -9.94 0.86 20.87
CA ASN A 97 -10.26 2.01 21.72
C ASN A 97 -10.86 3.15 20.89
N ARG A 98 -10.96 4.34 21.48
CA ARG A 98 -11.45 5.58 20.85
C ARG A 98 -10.36 6.65 20.79
N LEU A 99 -9.08 6.24 20.74
CA LEU A 99 -7.96 7.17 20.72
C LEU A 99 -8.01 8.02 19.46
N THR A 100 -8.00 9.35 19.60
CA THR A 100 -8.01 10.30 18.47
C THR A 100 -6.61 10.80 18.11
N ALA A 101 -5.71 10.74 19.07
CA ALA A 101 -4.28 11.02 18.96
C ALA A 101 -3.50 10.12 19.94
N ILE A 102 -2.25 9.84 19.59
CA ILE A 102 -1.30 9.16 20.47
C ILE A 102 0.08 9.76 20.26
N ALA A 103 0.74 10.14 21.35
CA ALA A 103 2.16 10.45 21.34
C ALA A 103 2.92 9.15 21.64
N ILE A 104 3.75 8.71 20.71
CA ILE A 104 4.58 7.51 20.85
C ILE A 104 6.01 7.98 21.20
N PRO A 105 6.50 7.76 22.43
CA PRO A 105 7.85 8.16 22.82
C PRO A 105 8.96 7.56 21.94
N GLU A 106 10.05 8.30 21.74
CA GLU A 106 11.26 7.83 21.04
C GLU A 106 12.00 6.70 21.79
N SER A 107 11.69 6.49 23.07
CA SER A 107 12.20 5.37 23.86
C SER A 107 11.68 4.01 23.39
N ILE A 108 10.55 3.98 22.69
CA ILE A 108 9.92 2.73 22.25
C ILE A 108 10.73 2.13 21.11
N SER A 109 11.40 1.01 21.37
CA SER A 109 12.17 0.27 20.37
C SER A 109 11.33 -0.78 19.62
N ARG A 110 10.13 -1.10 20.10
CA ARG A 110 9.26 -2.12 19.47
C ARG A 110 7.78 -1.90 19.75
N ILE A 111 6.97 -1.91 18.69
CA ILE A 111 5.50 -1.91 18.73
C ILE A 111 5.01 -3.13 17.96
N GLU A 112 4.35 -4.07 18.63
CA GLU A 112 3.93 -5.33 18.02
C GLU A 112 2.61 -5.25 17.25
N GLU A 113 2.21 -6.39 16.69
CA GLU A 113 1.09 -6.47 15.76
C GLU A 113 -0.22 -5.95 16.36
N ASN A 114 -0.98 -5.23 15.55
CA ASN A 114 -2.30 -4.67 15.90
C ASN A 114 -2.33 -3.69 17.09
N ALA A 115 -1.20 -3.28 17.65
CA ALA A 115 -1.15 -2.52 18.92
C ALA A 115 -2.07 -1.31 18.95
N PHE A 116 -2.16 -0.53 17.87
CA PHE A 116 -3.03 0.66 17.77
C PHE A 116 -4.17 0.49 16.76
N SER A 117 -4.52 -0.74 16.39
CA SER A 117 -5.58 -1.00 15.41
C SER A 117 -6.98 -0.71 15.95
N LYS A 118 -7.92 -0.39 15.06
CA LYS A 118 -9.34 -0.10 15.40
C LYS A 118 -9.48 1.03 16.41
N ASN A 119 -8.83 2.15 16.15
CA ASN A 119 -8.96 3.38 16.93
C ASN A 119 -9.56 4.50 16.07
N LEU A 120 -9.53 5.73 16.56
CA LEU A 120 -9.98 6.92 15.84
C LEU A 120 -8.81 7.86 15.52
N LEU A 121 -7.58 7.33 15.44
CA LEU A 121 -6.37 8.13 15.27
C LEU A 121 -6.45 8.91 13.96
N THR A 122 -6.22 10.21 14.02
CA THR A 122 -6.26 11.10 12.84
C THR A 122 -4.86 11.38 12.27
N HIS A 123 -3.84 11.28 13.12
CA HIS A 123 -2.43 11.51 12.84
C HIS A 123 -1.58 10.58 13.70
N VAL A 124 -0.42 10.17 13.20
CA VAL A 124 0.60 9.47 13.99
C VAL A 124 2.01 9.82 13.48
N THR A 125 2.90 10.09 14.42
CA THR A 125 4.34 10.17 14.18
C THR A 125 4.96 8.88 14.67
N ILE A 126 5.63 8.17 13.78
CA ILE A 126 6.30 6.91 14.12
C ILE A 126 7.70 7.26 14.61
N PRO A 127 8.12 6.78 15.79
CA PRO A 127 9.41 7.14 16.35
C PRO A 127 10.57 6.56 15.53
N SER A 128 11.68 7.29 15.53
CA SER A 128 12.89 6.98 14.73
C SER A 128 13.68 5.78 15.25
N SER A 129 13.32 5.28 16.43
CA SER A 129 13.81 4.03 17.02
C SER A 129 13.28 2.77 16.32
N LEU A 130 12.21 2.85 15.52
CA LEU A 130 11.60 1.70 14.87
C LEU A 130 12.20 1.42 13.49
N SER A 131 12.57 0.17 13.25
CA SER A 131 13.03 -0.32 11.94
C SER A 131 11.92 -1.00 11.12
N ILE A 132 10.84 -1.44 11.77
CA ILE A 132 9.73 -2.17 11.16
C ILE A 132 8.41 -1.59 11.71
N ILE A 133 7.44 -1.38 10.81
CA ILE A 133 6.05 -1.14 11.20
C ILE A 133 5.33 -2.47 11.10
N GLU A 134 4.98 -3.05 12.24
CA GLU A 134 4.44 -4.40 12.31
C GLU A 134 3.04 -4.55 11.67
N LYS A 135 2.63 -5.81 11.53
CA LYS A 135 1.35 -6.18 10.94
C LYS A 135 0.19 -5.47 11.63
N LYS A 136 -0.65 -4.80 10.84
CA LYS A 136 -1.88 -4.11 11.28
C LYS A 136 -1.68 -3.06 12.39
N THR A 137 -0.45 -2.62 12.70
CA THR A 137 -0.20 -1.75 13.87
C THR A 137 -1.11 -0.51 13.90
N PHE A 138 -1.38 0.12 12.75
CA PHE A 138 -2.24 1.30 12.62
C PHE A 138 -3.48 1.07 11.74
N ALA A 139 -3.90 -0.19 11.57
CA ALA A 139 -5.06 -0.56 10.74
C ALA A 139 -6.39 -0.04 11.32
N TYR A 140 -7.37 0.25 10.45
CA TYR A 140 -8.73 0.63 10.84
C TYR A 140 -8.77 1.88 11.74
N ASN A 141 -8.07 2.92 11.31
CA ASN A 141 -8.03 4.22 11.98
C ASN A 141 -8.64 5.30 11.08
N GLN A 142 -8.48 6.57 11.44
CA GLN A 142 -8.94 7.72 10.67
C GLN A 142 -7.76 8.55 10.15
N LEU A 143 -6.58 7.92 9.99
CA LEU A 143 -5.34 8.63 9.70
C LEU A 143 -5.45 9.36 8.37
N THR A 144 -5.22 10.67 8.38
CA THR A 144 -5.19 11.49 7.15
C THR A 144 -3.76 11.70 6.65
N SER A 145 -2.79 11.60 7.55
CA SER A 145 -1.36 11.61 7.28
C SER A 145 -0.61 10.70 8.26
N VAL A 146 0.58 10.27 7.84
CA VAL A 146 1.54 9.51 8.64
C VAL A 146 2.94 9.97 8.28
N THR A 147 3.79 10.13 9.29
CA THR A 147 5.23 10.37 9.10
C THR A 147 5.99 9.08 9.38
N ILE A 148 6.58 8.50 8.33
CA ILE A 148 7.41 7.29 8.41
C ILE A 148 8.88 7.75 8.47
N PRO A 149 9.63 7.44 9.54
CA PRO A 149 11.03 7.86 9.67
C PRO A 149 11.97 7.04 8.77
N ASN A 150 13.14 7.60 8.46
CA ASN A 150 14.20 6.96 7.66
C ASN A 150 14.85 5.74 8.34
N SER A 151 14.47 5.40 9.57
CA SER A 151 14.87 4.16 10.23
C SER A 151 14.07 2.96 9.73
N VAL A 152 12.86 3.17 9.20
CA VAL A 152 11.97 2.09 8.77
C VAL A 152 12.44 1.49 7.45
N THR A 153 12.61 0.18 7.45
CA THR A 153 13.01 -0.63 6.30
C THR A 153 11.86 -1.48 5.77
N ILE A 154 10.90 -1.84 6.63
CA ILE A 154 9.77 -2.70 6.28
C ILE A 154 8.45 -2.07 6.77
N ILE A 155 7.50 -1.94 5.84
CA ILE A 155 6.11 -1.60 6.16
C ILE A 155 5.30 -2.89 6.10
N GLY A 156 4.92 -3.41 7.28
CA GLY A 156 4.35 -4.74 7.46
C GLY A 156 2.93 -4.93 6.91
N PRO A 157 2.44 -6.18 6.88
CA PRO A 157 1.17 -6.51 6.27
C PRO A 157 0.02 -5.72 6.90
N LEU A 158 -0.81 -5.10 6.08
CA LEU A 158 -1.99 -4.34 6.50
C LEU A 158 -1.67 -3.18 7.49
N ALA A 159 -0.42 -2.73 7.59
CA ALA A 159 0.01 -1.75 8.60
C ALA A 159 -0.89 -0.50 8.69
N PHE A 160 -1.33 0.03 7.55
CA PHE A 160 -2.19 1.22 7.42
C PHE A 160 -3.48 0.95 6.65
N VAL A 161 -3.94 -0.30 6.60
CA VAL A 161 -5.18 -0.65 5.89
C VAL A 161 -6.39 0.08 6.48
N GLU A 162 -7.36 0.46 5.63
CA GLU A 162 -8.64 1.07 6.06
C GLU A 162 -8.41 2.33 6.90
N ASN A 163 -7.80 3.33 6.27
CA ASN A 163 -7.53 4.65 6.83
C ASN A 163 -8.03 5.73 5.85
N LYS A 164 -7.70 6.99 6.12
CA LYS A 164 -8.08 8.13 5.28
C LYS A 164 -6.86 8.83 4.67
N LEU A 165 -5.73 8.13 4.52
CA LEU A 165 -4.47 8.73 4.10
C LEU A 165 -4.63 9.35 2.73
N ILE A 166 -4.33 10.64 2.59
CA ILE A 166 -4.41 11.37 1.31
C ILE A 166 -3.05 11.38 0.61
N HIS A 167 -1.99 11.32 1.41
CA HIS A 167 -0.59 11.35 1.00
C HIS A 167 0.25 10.49 1.95
N VAL A 168 1.29 9.86 1.41
CA VAL A 168 2.33 9.18 2.17
C VAL A 168 3.68 9.42 1.50
N VAL A 169 4.70 9.76 2.28
CA VAL A 169 6.10 9.70 1.83
C VAL A 169 6.63 8.34 2.23
N ILE A 170 7.06 7.55 1.25
CA ILE A 170 7.83 6.33 1.51
C ILE A 170 9.30 6.74 1.59
N PRO A 171 9.96 6.63 2.76
CA PRO A 171 11.35 7.05 2.90
C PRO A 171 12.29 6.15 2.08
N PRO A 172 13.45 6.66 1.66
CA PRO A 172 14.42 5.90 0.85
C PRO A 172 15.09 4.75 1.62
N SER A 173 14.80 4.58 2.91
CA SER A 173 15.22 3.42 3.68
C SER A 173 14.32 2.19 3.48
N VAL A 174 13.09 2.38 2.97
CA VAL A 174 12.12 1.29 2.83
C VAL A 174 12.55 0.37 1.69
N GLU A 175 12.63 -0.92 2.01
CA GLU A 175 12.98 -1.99 1.07
C GLU A 175 11.78 -2.88 0.72
N SER A 176 10.81 -3.00 1.64
CA SER A 176 9.60 -3.81 1.44
C SER A 176 8.32 -3.11 1.91
N ILE A 177 7.28 -3.19 1.08
CA ILE A 177 5.92 -2.76 1.38
C ILE A 177 5.01 -3.98 1.28
N GLU A 178 4.57 -4.51 2.41
CA GLU A 178 3.94 -5.82 2.47
C GLU A 178 2.45 -5.82 2.06
N GLN A 179 1.86 -7.02 2.08
CA GLN A 179 0.48 -7.27 1.66
C GLN A 179 -0.51 -6.24 2.23
N LYS A 180 -1.22 -5.55 1.33
CA LYS A 180 -2.29 -4.59 1.66
C LYS A 180 -1.89 -3.49 2.64
N ALA A 181 -0.59 -3.17 2.76
CA ALA A 181 -0.09 -2.19 3.73
C ALA A 181 -0.83 -0.84 3.69
N PHE A 182 -1.20 -0.35 2.50
CA PHE A 182 -1.92 0.91 2.28
C PHE A 182 -3.25 0.72 1.54
N ALA A 183 -3.86 -0.47 1.61
CA ALA A 183 -5.14 -0.72 0.95
C ALA A 183 -6.29 0.08 1.61
N TYR A 184 -7.32 0.43 0.84
CA TYR A 184 -8.52 1.14 1.31
C TYR A 184 -8.19 2.47 1.99
N ASN A 185 -7.53 3.35 1.23
CA ASN A 185 -7.14 4.68 1.65
C ASN A 185 -7.58 5.71 0.59
N ASN A 186 -7.17 6.97 0.76
CA ASN A 186 -7.49 8.06 -0.15
C ASN A 186 -6.26 8.61 -0.87
N LEU A 187 -5.20 7.81 -1.05
CA LEU A 187 -3.94 8.27 -1.63
C LEU A 187 -4.20 8.80 -3.03
N THR A 188 -3.75 10.02 -3.30
CA THR A 188 -3.95 10.69 -4.61
C THR A 188 -2.70 10.63 -5.49
N SER A 189 -1.52 10.60 -4.87
CA SER A 189 -0.25 10.44 -5.52
C SER A 189 0.64 9.46 -4.74
N LEU A 190 1.54 8.79 -5.44
CA LEU A 190 2.48 7.86 -4.83
C LEU A 190 3.81 7.85 -5.58
N VAL A 191 4.90 7.93 -4.83
CA VAL A 191 6.24 7.66 -5.31
C VAL A 191 6.76 6.44 -4.55
N VAL A 192 7.04 5.36 -5.27
CA VAL A 192 7.73 4.19 -4.74
C VAL A 192 9.23 4.35 -5.04
N PRO A 193 10.10 4.57 -4.04
CA PRO A 193 11.52 4.80 -4.27
C PRO A 193 12.23 3.53 -4.74
N ASP A 194 13.33 3.68 -5.47
CA ASP A 194 14.09 2.55 -6.09
C ASP A 194 14.67 1.56 -5.08
N THR A 195 14.72 1.93 -3.80
CA THR A 195 15.09 1.06 -2.68
C THR A 195 14.04 -0.01 -2.40
N VAL A 196 12.77 0.22 -2.77
CA VAL A 196 11.70 -0.76 -2.64
C VAL A 196 11.89 -1.83 -3.70
N ARG A 197 12.26 -3.03 -3.25
CA ARG A 197 12.46 -4.21 -4.09
C ARG A 197 11.22 -5.11 -4.10
N ASN A 198 10.44 -5.06 -3.02
CA ASN A 198 9.29 -5.94 -2.81
C ASN A 198 8.03 -5.11 -2.51
N ILE A 199 6.96 -5.41 -3.24
CA ILE A 199 5.62 -4.93 -2.95
C ILE A 199 4.72 -6.14 -2.80
N GLY A 200 3.86 -6.14 -1.78
CA GLY A 200 2.95 -7.23 -1.48
C GLY A 200 1.64 -7.17 -2.26
N LEU A 201 0.89 -8.27 -2.22
CA LEU A 201 -0.45 -8.36 -2.80
C LEU A 201 -1.33 -7.21 -2.32
N GLY A 202 -1.93 -6.48 -3.26
CA GLY A 202 -2.89 -5.42 -2.97
C GLY A 202 -2.36 -4.27 -2.12
N ALA A 203 -1.04 -4.04 -2.07
CA ALA A 203 -0.43 -3.03 -1.20
C ALA A 203 -1.10 -1.65 -1.29
N PHE A 204 -1.56 -1.25 -2.49
CA PHE A 204 -2.23 0.03 -2.76
C PHE A 204 -3.63 -0.16 -3.38
N LEU A 205 -4.29 -1.28 -3.08
CA LEU A 205 -5.67 -1.58 -3.52
C LEU A 205 -6.67 -0.53 -3.03
N ASP A 206 -7.60 -0.13 -3.89
CA ASP A 206 -8.72 0.78 -3.59
C ASP A 206 -8.26 2.09 -2.93
N ASN A 207 -7.52 2.86 -3.71
CA ASN A 207 -7.10 4.21 -3.39
C ASN A 207 -7.68 5.20 -4.42
N LYS A 208 -7.19 6.44 -4.43
CA LYS A 208 -7.59 7.47 -5.39
C LYS A 208 -6.39 7.93 -6.25
N ILE A 209 -5.41 7.04 -6.46
CA ILE A 209 -4.12 7.41 -7.05
C ILE A 209 -4.34 7.80 -8.51
N THR A 210 -3.91 9.00 -8.87
CA THR A 210 -3.89 9.52 -10.25
C THR A 210 -2.48 9.70 -10.78
N SER A 211 -1.49 9.92 -9.89
CA SER A 211 -0.07 10.06 -10.21
C SER A 211 0.75 8.99 -9.50
N LEU A 212 1.49 8.18 -10.26
CA LEU A 212 2.25 7.05 -9.75
C LEU A 212 3.64 7.02 -10.38
N THR A 213 4.67 6.99 -9.53
CA THR A 213 6.05 6.67 -9.91
C THR A 213 6.44 5.35 -9.26
N LEU A 214 6.91 4.40 -10.07
CA LEU A 214 7.32 3.07 -9.63
C LEU A 214 8.84 2.96 -9.51
N SER A 215 9.28 2.15 -8.56
CA SER A 215 10.67 1.75 -8.39
C SER A 215 11.19 1.03 -9.63
N GLN A 216 12.34 1.46 -10.13
CA GLN A 216 13.03 0.84 -11.28
C GLN A 216 13.67 -0.51 -10.94
N SER A 217 13.62 -0.92 -9.67
CA SER A 217 14.12 -2.22 -9.18
C SER A 217 13.05 -3.30 -9.13
N LEU A 218 11.79 -3.01 -9.47
CA LEU A 218 10.68 -3.96 -9.36
C LEU A 218 10.76 -5.04 -10.44
N LEU A 219 10.76 -6.30 -10.02
CA LEU A 219 10.75 -7.45 -10.95
C LEU A 219 9.35 -7.94 -11.29
N THR A 220 8.36 -7.64 -10.45
CA THR A 220 7.00 -8.14 -10.58
C THR A 220 6.01 -7.10 -10.07
N LEU A 221 4.88 -6.96 -10.77
CA LEU A 221 3.71 -6.27 -10.26
C LEU A 221 2.75 -7.30 -9.62
N PRO A 222 2.60 -7.29 -8.29
CA PRO A 222 1.81 -8.29 -7.55
C PRO A 222 0.31 -8.22 -7.86
N SER A 223 -0.41 -9.27 -7.45
CA SER A 223 -1.86 -9.30 -7.66
C SER A 223 -2.54 -8.15 -6.94
N ARG A 224 -3.47 -7.48 -7.63
CA ARG A 224 -4.28 -6.35 -7.13
C ARG A 224 -3.49 -5.13 -6.62
N VAL A 225 -2.18 -5.03 -6.88
CA VAL A 225 -1.30 -4.01 -6.25
C VAL A 225 -1.83 -2.58 -6.41
N PHE A 226 -2.35 -2.22 -7.58
CA PHE A 226 -2.96 -0.92 -7.89
C PHE A 226 -4.41 -1.04 -8.40
N ALA A 227 -5.11 -2.11 -8.03
CA ALA A 227 -6.52 -2.28 -8.40
C ALA A 227 -7.40 -1.20 -7.76
N ALA A 228 -8.51 -0.86 -8.44
CA ALA A 228 -9.53 0.09 -8.00
C ALA A 228 -9.00 1.51 -7.67
N ASN A 229 -8.05 2.00 -8.48
CA ASN A 229 -7.50 3.35 -8.36
C ASN A 229 -8.12 4.31 -9.41
N LYS A 230 -7.48 5.47 -9.64
CA LYS A 230 -7.89 6.49 -10.61
C LYS A 230 -6.78 6.79 -11.62
N LEU A 231 -5.89 5.83 -11.85
CA LEU A 231 -4.74 6.00 -12.74
C LEU A 231 -5.21 6.24 -14.16
N THR A 232 -4.71 7.29 -14.80
CA THR A 232 -4.93 7.59 -16.22
C THR A 232 -3.74 7.19 -17.10
N TYR A 233 -2.57 7.10 -16.48
CA TYR A 233 -1.30 6.69 -17.07
C TYR A 233 -0.46 5.96 -16.01
N VAL A 234 0.37 5.01 -16.45
CA VAL A 234 1.43 4.41 -15.63
C VAL A 234 2.59 4.02 -16.55
N ALA A 235 3.81 4.39 -16.15
CA ALA A 235 5.04 3.85 -16.75
C ALA A 235 5.45 2.61 -15.94
N ILE A 236 5.36 1.43 -16.55
CA ILE A 236 5.85 0.20 -15.92
C ILE A 236 7.36 0.12 -16.17
N PRO A 237 8.19 -0.07 -15.13
CA PRO A 237 9.64 -0.20 -15.30
C PRO A 237 10.03 -1.39 -16.19
N ASN A 238 11.09 -1.22 -16.99
CA ASN A 238 11.61 -2.28 -17.88
C ASN A 238 12.18 -3.50 -17.11
N SER A 239 12.42 -3.37 -15.81
CA SER A 239 12.81 -4.49 -14.95
C SER A 239 11.68 -5.48 -14.67
N VAL A 240 10.42 -5.09 -14.92
CA VAL A 240 9.25 -5.92 -14.62
C VAL A 240 9.13 -7.04 -15.65
N THR A 241 9.16 -8.29 -15.18
CA THR A 241 9.01 -9.47 -16.04
C THR A 241 7.62 -10.12 -15.93
N ARG A 242 6.84 -9.75 -14.91
CA ARG A 242 5.54 -10.36 -14.60
C ARG A 242 4.54 -9.34 -14.11
N ILE A 243 3.38 -9.29 -14.75
CA ILE A 243 2.21 -8.51 -14.32
C ILE A 243 1.14 -9.49 -13.83
N ARG A 244 0.84 -9.51 -12.54
CA ARG A 244 -0.05 -10.52 -11.94
C ARG A 244 -1.54 -10.14 -12.02
N GLU A 245 -2.38 -11.03 -11.50
CA GLU A 245 -3.84 -10.94 -11.50
C GLU A 245 -4.33 -9.58 -10.99
N GLU A 246 -5.19 -8.94 -11.77
CA GLU A 246 -5.87 -7.68 -11.39
C GLU A 246 -4.91 -6.54 -11.01
N ALA A 247 -3.62 -6.57 -11.39
CA ALA A 247 -2.61 -5.59 -10.96
C ALA A 247 -3.05 -4.12 -11.14
N PHE A 248 -3.73 -3.80 -12.24
CA PHE A 248 -4.31 -2.49 -12.57
C PHE A 248 -5.82 -2.56 -12.86
N PHE A 249 -6.52 -3.56 -12.32
CA PHE A 249 -7.96 -3.73 -12.52
C PHE A 249 -8.74 -2.48 -12.07
N GLY A 250 -9.72 -2.02 -12.85
CA GLY A 250 -10.65 -0.97 -12.41
C GLY A 250 -10.01 0.42 -12.28
N ASN A 251 -9.17 0.81 -13.25
CA ASN A 251 -8.55 2.13 -13.33
C ASN A 251 -9.15 2.97 -14.48
N GLN A 252 -8.50 4.07 -14.85
CA GLN A 252 -8.89 4.95 -15.96
C GLN A 252 -7.81 5.03 -17.05
N LEU A 253 -6.96 3.99 -17.16
CA LEU A 253 -5.82 3.98 -18.07
C LEU A 253 -6.31 4.12 -19.52
N LYS A 254 -5.71 5.03 -20.29
CA LYS A 254 -6.11 5.32 -21.68
C LYS A 254 -5.25 4.62 -22.72
N ALA A 255 -3.97 4.43 -22.42
CA ALA A 255 -3.03 3.72 -23.28
C ALA A 255 -2.04 2.98 -22.37
N MET A 256 -1.48 1.89 -22.89
CA MET A 256 -0.44 1.13 -22.20
C MET A 256 0.65 0.71 -23.17
N VAL A 257 1.89 0.92 -22.76
CA VAL A 257 3.05 0.24 -23.31
C VAL A 257 3.46 -0.81 -22.29
N ILE A 258 3.36 -2.08 -22.66
CA ILE A 258 3.82 -3.17 -21.81
C ILE A 258 5.33 -3.33 -22.08
N PRO A 259 6.19 -3.25 -21.05
CA PRO A 259 7.63 -3.20 -21.26
C PRO A 259 8.19 -4.53 -21.77
N ASP A 260 9.33 -4.42 -22.45
CA ASP A 260 10.13 -5.57 -22.88
C ASP A 260 10.50 -6.47 -21.68
N GLY A 261 10.60 -7.77 -21.91
CA GLY A 261 10.82 -8.76 -20.85
C GLY A 261 9.57 -9.20 -20.09
N VAL A 262 8.40 -8.59 -20.29
CA VAL A 262 7.12 -9.12 -19.77
C VAL A 262 6.69 -10.34 -20.57
N VAL A 263 6.85 -11.52 -19.97
CA VAL A 263 6.50 -12.81 -20.60
C VAL A 263 5.03 -13.18 -20.40
N ARG A 264 4.39 -12.67 -19.33
CA ARG A 264 3.01 -13.01 -18.99
C ARG A 264 2.23 -11.84 -18.41
N ILE A 265 1.02 -11.65 -18.93
CA ILE A 265 0.00 -10.74 -18.40
C ILE A 265 -1.07 -11.57 -17.69
N GLY A 266 -1.25 -11.32 -16.39
CA GLY A 266 -2.13 -12.09 -15.51
C GLY A 266 -3.62 -11.86 -15.73
N PRO A 267 -4.49 -12.72 -15.14
CA PRO A 267 -5.92 -12.62 -15.32
C PRO A 267 -6.45 -11.25 -14.90
N LYS A 268 -7.28 -10.63 -15.75
CA LYS A 268 -7.87 -9.29 -15.52
C LYS A 268 -6.86 -8.17 -15.19
N ALA A 269 -5.57 -8.33 -15.49
CA ALA A 269 -4.53 -7.38 -15.09
C ALA A 269 -4.84 -5.92 -15.45
N PHE A 270 -5.44 -5.70 -16.62
CA PHE A 270 -5.85 -4.40 -17.15
C PHE A 270 -7.36 -4.33 -17.44
N ALA A 271 -8.17 -5.22 -16.86
CA ALA A 271 -9.61 -5.20 -17.08
C ALA A 271 -10.28 -3.99 -16.43
N ASN A 272 -11.44 -3.59 -16.97
CA ASN A 272 -12.22 -2.45 -16.49
C ASN A 272 -11.43 -1.14 -16.50
N ASN A 273 -10.80 -0.82 -17.64
CA ASN A 273 -10.05 0.42 -17.85
C ASN A 273 -10.69 1.24 -18.98
N LYS A 274 -9.94 2.19 -19.54
CA LYS A 274 -10.36 3.05 -20.66
C LYS A 274 -9.39 2.94 -21.84
N LEU A 275 -8.70 1.80 -21.97
CA LEU A 275 -7.61 1.63 -22.94
C LEU A 275 -8.16 1.75 -24.36
N THR A 276 -7.63 2.68 -25.15
CA THR A 276 -7.89 2.81 -26.58
C THR A 276 -6.79 2.17 -27.43
N SER A 277 -5.59 2.04 -26.86
CA SER A 277 -4.45 1.36 -27.44
C SER A 277 -3.66 0.57 -26.39
N VAL A 278 -3.02 -0.50 -26.85
CA VAL A 278 -2.03 -1.25 -26.07
C VAL A 278 -0.90 -1.70 -27.01
N GLU A 279 0.33 -1.47 -26.59
CA GLU A 279 1.54 -2.00 -27.22
C GLU A 279 2.02 -3.20 -26.39
N LEU A 280 2.18 -4.35 -27.05
CA LEU A 280 2.57 -5.62 -26.45
C LEU A 280 4.02 -5.94 -26.85
N PRO A 281 4.87 -6.46 -25.94
CA PRO A 281 6.28 -6.70 -26.23
C PRO A 281 6.46 -7.99 -27.02
N GLU A 282 7.57 -8.07 -27.76
CA GLU A 282 7.91 -9.21 -28.63
C GLU A 282 8.29 -10.49 -27.89
N ASP A 283 8.46 -10.43 -26.55
CA ASP A 283 8.73 -11.60 -25.70
C ASP A 283 7.46 -12.13 -24.99
N LEU A 284 6.29 -11.53 -25.26
CA LEU A 284 5.05 -11.89 -24.57
C LEU A 284 4.59 -13.29 -25.00
N GLU A 285 4.45 -14.22 -24.06
CA GLU A 285 3.99 -15.59 -24.35
C GLU A 285 2.50 -15.79 -24.06
N VAL A 286 1.99 -15.20 -22.97
CA VAL A 286 0.64 -15.48 -22.48
C VAL A 286 -0.13 -14.21 -22.11
N ILE A 287 -1.31 -14.07 -22.73
CA ILE A 287 -2.33 -13.09 -22.39
C ILE A 287 -3.47 -13.84 -21.68
N ALA A 288 -3.52 -13.71 -20.35
CA ALA A 288 -4.40 -14.53 -19.52
C ALA A 288 -5.87 -14.09 -19.56
N LYS A 289 -6.72 -14.92 -18.93
CA LYS A 289 -8.18 -14.76 -18.89
C LYS A 289 -8.59 -13.32 -18.56
N SER A 290 -9.37 -12.72 -19.46
CA SER A 290 -9.89 -11.36 -19.29
C SER A 290 -8.84 -10.27 -19.08
N ALA A 291 -7.56 -10.48 -19.43
CA ALA A 291 -6.46 -9.55 -19.15
C ALA A 291 -6.77 -8.09 -19.54
N PHE A 292 -7.39 -7.86 -20.68
CA PHE A 292 -7.77 -6.56 -21.24
C PHE A 292 -9.29 -6.41 -21.43
N SER A 293 -10.11 -7.18 -20.70
CA SER A 293 -11.56 -7.12 -20.87
C SER A 293 -12.17 -5.79 -20.40
N ASN A 294 -13.29 -5.37 -21.02
CA ASN A 294 -14.01 -4.14 -20.67
C ASN A 294 -13.11 -2.90 -20.77
N ASN A 295 -12.66 -2.65 -21.99
CA ASN A 295 -11.83 -1.51 -22.40
C ASN A 295 -12.43 -0.86 -23.66
N GLN A 296 -11.69 0.03 -24.31
CA GLN A 296 -12.10 0.76 -25.50
C GLN A 296 -11.15 0.49 -26.68
N LEU A 297 -10.47 -0.67 -26.69
CA LEU A 297 -9.51 -1.01 -27.72
C LEU A 297 -10.24 -1.15 -29.05
N THR A 298 -9.72 -0.50 -30.09
CA THR A 298 -10.26 -0.59 -31.46
C THR A 298 -9.45 -1.53 -32.33
N HIS A 299 -8.16 -1.66 -32.03
CA HIS A 299 -7.22 -2.51 -32.74
C HIS A 299 -6.21 -3.09 -31.73
N VAL A 300 -5.69 -4.28 -32.02
CA VAL A 300 -4.53 -4.84 -31.33
C VAL A 300 -3.71 -5.70 -32.29
N THR A 301 -2.39 -5.58 -32.22
CA THR A 301 -1.45 -6.46 -32.90
C THR A 301 -0.89 -7.43 -31.89
N ILE A 302 -1.06 -8.72 -32.15
CA ILE A 302 -0.55 -9.80 -31.30
C ILE A 302 0.86 -10.17 -31.78
N PRO A 303 1.90 -10.05 -30.93
CA PRO A 303 3.27 -10.43 -31.27
C PRO A 303 3.41 -11.91 -31.62
N ASN A 304 4.43 -12.24 -32.41
CA ASN A 304 4.68 -13.61 -32.89
C ASN A 304 5.01 -14.60 -31.76
N SER A 305 5.53 -14.10 -30.64
CA SER A 305 5.85 -14.89 -29.44
C SER A 305 4.64 -15.39 -28.68
N VAL A 306 3.47 -14.78 -28.88
CA VAL A 306 2.28 -15.12 -28.10
C VAL A 306 1.87 -16.54 -28.43
N ALA A 307 1.96 -17.41 -27.45
CA ALA A 307 1.60 -18.82 -27.54
C ALA A 307 0.15 -19.06 -27.11
N ARG A 308 -0.41 -18.23 -26.22
CA ARG A 308 -1.78 -18.41 -25.74
C ARG A 308 -2.50 -17.09 -25.44
N ILE A 309 -3.72 -16.97 -25.95
CA ILE A 309 -4.69 -15.93 -25.61
C ILE A 309 -5.89 -16.63 -24.96
N GLU A 310 -6.03 -16.45 -23.65
CA GLU A 310 -7.02 -17.15 -22.84
C GLU A 310 -8.43 -16.52 -22.95
N THR A 311 -9.43 -17.26 -22.48
CA THR A 311 -10.85 -16.92 -22.54
C THR A 311 -11.13 -15.47 -22.13
N GLY A 312 -11.81 -14.71 -22.98
CA GLY A 312 -12.22 -13.33 -22.69
C GLY A 312 -11.09 -12.31 -22.63
N ALA A 313 -9.84 -12.66 -22.98
CA ALA A 313 -8.67 -11.78 -22.87
C ALA A 313 -8.94 -10.34 -23.35
N PHE A 314 -9.67 -10.18 -24.45
CA PHE A 314 -10.04 -8.89 -25.04
C PHE A 314 -11.56 -8.70 -25.16
N SER A 315 -12.38 -9.42 -24.39
CA SER A 315 -13.84 -9.28 -24.45
C SER A 315 -14.33 -7.90 -23.98
N CYS A 316 -15.50 -7.47 -24.45
CA CYS A 316 -16.08 -6.17 -24.15
C CYS A 316 -15.14 -5.02 -24.54
N ASN A 317 -14.64 -5.05 -25.77
CA ASN A 317 -13.89 -3.95 -26.38
C ASN A 317 -14.65 -3.40 -27.59
N GLN A 318 -14.02 -2.49 -28.34
CA GLN A 318 -14.53 -1.94 -29.58
C GLN A 318 -13.71 -2.45 -30.78
N LEU A 319 -13.14 -3.66 -30.66
CA LEU A 319 -12.22 -4.22 -31.64
C LEU A 319 -12.93 -4.46 -32.95
N THR A 320 -12.51 -3.73 -33.99
CA THR A 320 -12.94 -3.99 -35.37
C THR A 320 -11.98 -4.95 -36.06
N LYS A 321 -10.70 -4.92 -35.68
CA LYS A 321 -9.61 -5.69 -36.29
C LYS A 321 -8.57 -6.12 -35.27
N VAL A 322 -8.13 -7.37 -35.38
CA VAL A 322 -7.01 -7.95 -34.63
C VAL A 322 -6.03 -8.54 -35.63
N VAL A 323 -4.76 -8.18 -35.49
CA VAL A 323 -3.68 -8.77 -36.29
C VAL A 323 -3.03 -9.91 -35.49
N LEU A 324 -3.10 -11.13 -36.02
CA LEU A 324 -2.57 -12.35 -35.43
C LEU A 324 -1.27 -12.81 -36.12
N PRO A 325 -0.40 -13.56 -35.43
CA PRO A 325 0.76 -14.23 -36.04
C PRO A 325 0.37 -15.19 -37.17
N SER A 326 1.27 -15.35 -38.15
CA SER A 326 1.11 -16.20 -39.35
C SER A 326 1.16 -17.71 -39.09
N ALA A 327 0.51 -18.21 -38.02
CA ALA A 327 0.17 -19.61 -37.74
C ALA A 327 -0.46 -19.77 -36.32
N PHE A 328 -1.16 -18.75 -35.83
CA PHE A 328 -1.61 -18.72 -34.43
C PHE A 328 -2.71 -19.76 -34.14
N ASN A 329 -2.42 -20.72 -33.26
CA ASN A 329 -3.37 -21.78 -32.82
C ASN A 329 -3.70 -21.69 -31.31
N GLY A 330 -3.15 -20.71 -30.60
CA GLY A 330 -3.30 -20.52 -29.15
C GLY A 330 -4.56 -19.79 -28.71
N LEU A 331 -5.61 -19.76 -29.53
CA LEU A 331 -6.81 -18.98 -29.28
C LEU A 331 -7.85 -19.79 -28.48
N GLU A 332 -8.13 -19.39 -27.24
CA GLU A 332 -9.25 -19.94 -26.48
C GLU A 332 -10.60 -19.36 -26.90
N ARG A 333 -11.67 -20.09 -26.61
CA ARG A 333 -13.05 -19.68 -26.92
C ARG A 333 -13.36 -18.32 -26.28
N LEU A 334 -13.99 -17.42 -27.05
CA LEU A 334 -14.38 -16.06 -26.61
C LEU A 334 -13.20 -15.18 -26.18
N ALA A 335 -11.96 -15.46 -26.61
CA ALA A 335 -10.82 -14.56 -26.40
C ALA A 335 -11.10 -13.12 -26.91
N PHE A 336 -11.86 -13.00 -28.01
CA PHE A 336 -12.35 -11.75 -28.59
C PHE A 336 -13.89 -11.77 -28.68
N ASP A 337 -14.50 -10.59 -28.84
CA ASP A 337 -15.94 -10.47 -29.06
C ASP A 337 -16.35 -11.03 -30.44
N GLN A 338 -17.55 -11.60 -30.55
CA GLN A 338 -18.01 -12.37 -31.72
C GLN A 338 -17.96 -11.62 -33.08
N ARG A 339 -17.91 -10.28 -33.07
CA ARG A 339 -17.87 -9.44 -34.27
C ARG A 339 -16.47 -8.96 -34.67
N THR A 340 -15.44 -9.40 -33.95
CA THR A 340 -14.05 -8.98 -34.17
C THR A 340 -13.50 -9.65 -35.44
N LEU A 341 -13.01 -8.86 -36.41
CA LEU A 341 -12.30 -9.41 -37.57
C LEU A 341 -10.90 -9.85 -37.15
N LEU A 342 -10.54 -11.09 -37.47
CA LEU A 342 -9.21 -11.65 -37.23
C LEU A 342 -8.45 -11.70 -38.57
N GLU A 343 -7.38 -10.93 -38.67
CA GLU A 343 -6.48 -10.96 -39.82
C GLU A 343 -5.16 -11.62 -39.43
N GLN A 344 -4.63 -12.48 -40.28
CA GLN A 344 -3.26 -12.98 -40.12
C GLN A 344 -2.30 -11.96 -40.72
N GLN A 345 -1.13 -11.80 -40.13
CA GLN A 345 -0.04 -11.07 -40.79
C GLN A 345 0.24 -11.75 -42.13
N GLU A 346 0.04 -11.00 -43.22
CA GLU A 346 0.56 -11.41 -44.52
C GLU A 346 2.06 -11.58 -44.37
N LYS A 347 2.61 -12.71 -44.84
CA LYS A 347 4.05 -12.80 -45.05
C LYS A 347 4.40 -11.64 -45.96
N VAL A 348 5.06 -10.61 -45.43
CA VAL A 348 5.77 -9.65 -46.25
C VAL A 348 6.86 -10.47 -46.93
N THR A 349 6.51 -11.03 -48.08
CA THR A 349 7.47 -11.58 -49.01
C THR A 349 8.19 -10.37 -49.56
N ARG A 350 9.18 -9.86 -48.83
CA ARG A 350 10.23 -9.07 -49.44
C ARG A 350 10.95 -10.02 -50.39
N ALA A 351 10.47 -10.06 -51.63
CA ALA A 351 11.32 -10.35 -52.75
C ALA A 351 12.36 -9.23 -52.82
N ILE A 352 13.41 -9.36 -52.02
CA ILE A 352 14.75 -8.97 -52.44
C ILE A 352 15.25 -10.19 -53.21
N GLN A 353 14.97 -10.22 -54.51
CA GLN A 353 15.73 -10.95 -55.51
C GLN A 353 15.53 -10.28 -56.86
#